data_AF-A0A0F9LL45-F1
#
_entry.id   AF-A0A0F9LL45-F1
#
_cell.length_a   1.000
_cell.length_b   1.000
_cell.length_c   1.000
_cell.angle_alpha   90.00
_cell.angle_beta   90.00
_cell.angle_gamma   90.00
#
_symmetry.space_group_name_H-M   'P 1'
#
loop_
_entity.id
_entity.type
_entity.pdbx_description
1 polymer ?
#
loop_
_entity_poly.entity_id
_entity_poly.type
_entity_poly.pdbx_seq_one_letter_code
_entity_poly.pdbx_strand_id
1 'polypeptide(L)'
;MIEIRTSPTADTRTCDFKSVTKQQLLDSSVQHIGDVRRGLAFFQHEIGEAATRHDEDKLTDIDGFHADFVTGFEQTGWWDRHRQLNRHHLGQDDGIPEDVNLIDVLDMIADCVMAGMGRSGDVRPLELMPGTLERALKNTVELMKRQVVVVSPEK
;
A
#
# COMPACT_ATOMS: atom_id res chain seq x y z
N MET A 1 -1.35 -14.59 7.70
CA MET A 1 -1.33 -15.40 6.46
C MET A 1 -2.74 -15.72 6.02
N ILE A 2 -3.01 -15.62 4.73
CA ILE A 2 -4.26 -15.90 4.06
C ILE A 2 -4.11 -17.25 3.37
N GLU A 3 -4.84 -18.25 3.85
CA GLU A 3 -4.90 -19.55 3.21
C GLU A 3 -5.86 -19.50 2.02
N ILE A 4 -5.44 -20.01 0.88
CA ILE A 4 -6.27 -20.19 -0.32
C ILE A 4 -6.14 -21.61 -0.85
N ARG A 5 -7.11 -22.06 -1.65
CA ARG A 5 -7.06 -23.38 -2.29
C ARG A 5 -6.87 -23.23 -3.79
N THR A 6 -6.28 -24.24 -4.42
CA THR A 6 -6.23 -24.30 -5.89
C THR A 6 -7.65 -24.42 -6.46
N SER A 7 -7.93 -23.71 -7.54
CA SER A 7 -9.22 -23.77 -8.25
C SER A 7 -8.99 -24.18 -9.72
N PRO A 8 -8.73 -25.48 -10.00
CA PRO A 8 -8.35 -25.95 -11.35
C PRO A 8 -9.46 -25.73 -12.40
N THR A 9 -10.71 -25.65 -11.96
CA THR A 9 -11.90 -25.52 -12.82
C THR A 9 -12.20 -24.10 -13.28
N ALA A 10 -11.52 -23.09 -12.73
CA ALA A 10 -11.73 -21.67 -13.06
C ALA A 10 -10.59 -21.03 -13.85
N ASP A 11 -9.52 -21.77 -14.15
CA ASP A 11 -8.44 -21.28 -15.03
C ASP A 11 -8.83 -21.54 -16.49
N THR A 12 -9.28 -20.49 -17.18
CA THR A 12 -9.68 -20.56 -18.60
C THR A 12 -8.55 -20.98 -19.54
N ARG A 13 -7.30 -21.02 -19.06
CA ARG A 13 -6.13 -21.42 -19.86
C ARG A 13 -5.79 -22.91 -19.74
N THR A 14 -6.21 -23.58 -18.66
CA THR A 14 -5.78 -24.95 -18.35
C THR A 14 -6.94 -25.91 -18.04
N CYS A 15 -8.16 -25.39 -17.90
CA CYS A 15 -9.34 -26.18 -17.60
C CYS A 15 -9.93 -26.87 -18.84
N ASP A 16 -10.31 -28.15 -18.72
CA ASP A 16 -11.20 -28.82 -19.67
C ASP A 16 -12.64 -28.31 -19.49
N PHE A 17 -12.91 -27.13 -20.05
CA PHE A 17 -14.16 -26.40 -19.89
C PHE A 17 -15.42 -27.20 -20.31
N LYS A 18 -15.28 -28.28 -21.08
CA LYS A 18 -16.41 -29.12 -21.51
C LYS A 18 -16.90 -30.06 -20.41
N SER A 19 -16.05 -30.42 -19.45
CA SER A 19 -16.38 -31.35 -18.37
C SER A 19 -16.75 -30.65 -17.05
N VAL A 20 -16.61 -29.32 -16.98
CA VAL A 20 -16.97 -28.56 -15.78
C VAL A 20 -18.46 -28.32 -15.69
N THR A 21 -19.05 -28.74 -14.57
CA THR A 21 -20.45 -28.48 -14.26
C THR A 21 -20.67 -27.04 -13.79
N LYS A 22 -21.90 -26.54 -13.95
CA LYS A 22 -22.32 -25.24 -13.40
C LYS A 22 -22.06 -25.14 -11.89
N GLN A 23 -22.24 -26.24 -11.14
CA GLN A 23 -22.01 -26.24 -9.69
C GLN A 23 -20.52 -26.08 -9.37
N GLN A 24 -19.64 -26.80 -10.06
CA GLN A 24 -18.18 -26.63 -9.88
C GLN A 24 -17.71 -25.20 -10.19
N LEU A 25 -18.28 -24.56 -11.22
CA LEU A 25 -18.01 -23.14 -11.49
C LEU A 25 -18.49 -22.23 -10.37
N LEU A 26 -19.69 -22.48 -9.84
CA LEU A 26 -20.25 -21.71 -8.73
C LEU A 26 -19.37 -21.85 -7.48
N ASP A 27 -19.00 -23.08 -7.10
CA ASP A 27 -18.17 -23.35 -5.93
C ASP A 27 -16.79 -22.69 -6.06
N SER A 28 -16.17 -22.81 -7.24
CA SER A 28 -14.90 -22.13 -7.57
C SER A 28 -15.02 -20.61 -7.47
N SER A 29 -16.14 -20.05 -7.95
CA SER A 29 -16.39 -18.61 -7.90
C SER A 29 -16.57 -18.12 -6.47
N VAL A 30 -17.35 -18.85 -5.66
CA VAL A 30 -17.56 -18.54 -4.23
C VAL A 30 -16.22 -18.57 -3.49
N GLN A 31 -15.39 -19.57 -3.75
CA GLN A 31 -14.04 -19.65 -3.18
C GLN A 31 -13.20 -18.43 -3.59
N HIS A 32 -13.06 -18.16 -4.89
CA HIS A 32 -12.24 -17.06 -5.38
C HIS A 32 -12.69 -15.70 -4.82
N ILE A 33 -14.01 -15.45 -4.78
CA ILE A 33 -14.57 -14.23 -4.19
C ILE A 33 -14.19 -14.13 -2.70
N GLY A 34 -14.27 -15.24 -1.95
CA GLY A 34 -13.83 -15.30 -0.56
C GLY A 34 -12.34 -14.99 -0.39
N ASP A 35 -11.50 -15.56 -1.26
CA ASP A 35 -10.04 -15.36 -1.25
C ASP A 35 -9.67 -13.89 -1.54
N VAL A 36 -10.30 -13.29 -2.56
CA VAL A 36 -10.11 -11.87 -2.91
C VAL A 36 -10.58 -10.95 -1.79
N ARG A 37 -11.72 -11.23 -1.16
CA ARG A 37 -12.19 -10.46 0.00
C ARG A 37 -11.19 -10.46 1.15
N ARG A 38 -10.53 -11.59 1.42
CA ARG A 38 -9.46 -11.66 2.43
C ARG A 38 -8.23 -10.84 2.02
N GLY A 39 -7.84 -10.88 0.75
CA GLY A 39 -6.75 -10.03 0.23
C GLY A 39 -7.05 -8.53 0.35
N LEU A 40 -8.27 -8.11 0.03
CA LEU A 40 -8.70 -6.72 0.22
C LEU A 40 -8.74 -6.32 1.69
N ALA A 41 -9.20 -7.22 2.58
CA ALA A 41 -9.18 -6.98 4.02
C ALA A 41 -7.76 -6.80 4.58
N PHE A 42 -6.78 -7.52 4.04
CA PHE A 42 -5.37 -7.29 4.36
C PHE A 42 -4.93 -5.88 3.98
N PHE A 43 -5.21 -5.41 2.76
CA PHE A 43 -4.86 -4.03 2.39
C PHE A 43 -5.59 -2.97 3.24
N GLN A 44 -6.84 -3.22 3.63
CA GLN A 44 -7.55 -2.33 4.56
C GLN A 44 -6.82 -2.21 5.90
N HIS A 45 -6.31 -3.33 6.42
CA HIS A 45 -5.49 -3.32 7.63
C HIS A 45 -4.20 -2.53 7.44
N GLU A 46 -3.45 -2.78 6.35
CA GLU A 46 -2.21 -2.05 6.07
C GLU A 46 -2.41 -0.53 5.90
N ILE A 47 -3.53 -0.10 5.30
CA ILE A 47 -3.91 1.32 5.23
C ILE A 47 -4.15 1.88 6.63
N GLY A 48 -4.85 1.14 7.50
CA GLY A 48 -5.06 1.52 8.90
C GLY A 48 -3.73 1.68 9.64
N GLU A 49 -2.83 0.73 9.47
CA GLU A 49 -1.48 0.75 10.03
C GLU A 49 -0.67 1.97 9.54
N ALA A 50 -0.71 2.26 8.24
CA ALA A 50 -0.07 3.46 7.68
C ALA A 50 -0.66 4.74 8.29
N ALA A 51 -1.99 4.83 8.40
CA ALA A 51 -2.66 5.99 9.01
C ALA A 51 -2.25 6.21 10.47
N THR A 52 -2.00 5.14 11.24
CA THR A 52 -1.54 5.28 12.63
C THR A 52 -0.10 5.77 12.75
N ARG A 53 0.76 5.47 11.78
CA ARG A 53 2.19 5.84 11.78
C ARG A 53 2.48 7.17 11.09
N HIS A 54 1.52 7.73 10.37
CA HIS A 54 1.68 8.98 9.64
C HIS A 54 2.19 10.10 10.57
N ASP A 55 3.37 10.64 10.26
CA ASP A 55 4.02 11.74 10.97
C ASP A 55 4.29 11.47 12.47
N GLU A 56 4.51 10.21 12.86
CA GLU A 56 4.73 9.84 14.26
C GLU A 56 5.89 10.62 14.91
N ASP A 57 6.92 10.98 14.14
CA ASP A 57 8.04 11.77 14.62
C ASP A 57 7.69 13.20 15.02
N LYS A 58 6.58 13.77 14.54
CA LYS A 58 6.07 15.05 15.08
C LYS A 58 5.59 14.92 16.52
N LEU A 59 5.22 13.71 16.94
CA LEU A 59 4.82 13.42 18.32
C LEU A 59 6.02 13.05 19.20
N THR A 60 7.03 12.37 18.63
CA THR A 60 8.20 11.87 19.39
C THR A 60 9.42 12.78 19.35
N ASP A 61 9.54 13.68 18.36
CA ASP A 61 10.65 14.65 18.17
C ASP A 61 10.09 16.04 17.79
N ILE A 62 9.13 16.53 18.59
CA ILE A 62 8.53 17.85 18.38
C ILE A 62 9.54 18.99 18.48
N ASP A 63 10.58 18.84 19.30
CA ASP A 63 11.64 19.84 19.47
C ASP A 63 12.50 19.95 18.20
N GLY A 64 12.84 18.82 17.58
CA GLY A 64 13.53 18.79 16.28
C GLY A 64 12.69 19.45 15.18
N PHE A 65 11.40 19.10 15.11
CA PHE A 65 10.49 19.73 14.16
C PHE A 65 10.41 21.24 14.37
N HIS A 66 10.22 21.70 15.61
CA HIS A 66 10.14 23.11 15.94
C HIS A 66 11.44 23.86 15.62
N ALA A 67 12.61 23.24 15.87
CA ALA A 67 13.91 23.83 15.56
C ALA A 67 14.08 24.13 14.06
N ASP A 68 13.73 23.19 13.18
CA ASP A 68 13.73 23.43 11.74
C ASP A 68 12.66 24.48 11.36
N PHE A 69 11.45 24.36 11.93
CA PHE A 69 10.30 25.22 11.61
C PHE A 69 10.55 26.72 11.86
N VAL A 70 11.13 27.09 13.00
CA VAL A 70 11.37 28.52 13.34
C VAL A 70 12.40 29.19 12.44
N THR A 71 13.22 28.40 11.75
CA THR A 71 14.17 28.90 10.73
C THR A 71 13.54 29.00 9.34
N GLY A 72 12.28 28.60 9.18
CA GLY A 72 11.67 28.46 7.86
C GLY A 72 12.29 27.32 7.05
N PHE A 73 12.82 26.29 7.73
CA PHE A 73 13.56 25.17 7.13
C PHE A 73 14.86 25.56 6.40
N GLU A 74 15.52 26.65 6.82
CA GLU A 74 16.93 26.88 6.46
C GLU A 74 17.86 25.82 7.11
N GLN A 75 17.45 25.31 8.27
CA GLN A 75 17.98 24.08 8.87
C GLN A 75 17.01 22.93 8.61
N THR A 76 17.54 21.78 8.20
CA THR A 76 16.75 20.61 7.76
C THR A 76 17.08 19.34 8.54
N GLY A 77 17.66 19.47 9.73
CA GLY A 77 18.15 18.30 10.47
C GLY A 77 17.04 17.31 10.78
N TRP A 78 15.89 17.80 11.23
CA TRP A 78 14.69 17.00 11.43
C TRP A 78 14.04 16.65 10.09
N TRP A 79 13.90 17.60 9.17
CA TRP A 79 13.24 17.39 7.87
C TRP A 79 13.88 16.27 7.03
N ASP A 80 15.21 16.17 7.03
CA ASP A 80 15.93 15.12 6.31
C ASP A 80 15.64 13.72 6.88
N ARG A 81 15.52 13.62 8.21
CA ARG A 81 15.12 12.36 8.89
C ARG A 81 13.65 12.06 8.68
N HIS A 82 12.80 13.08 8.80
CA HIS A 82 11.36 12.99 8.64
C HIS A 82 10.97 12.38 7.30
N ARG A 83 11.62 12.83 6.21
CA ARG A 83 11.42 12.29 4.86
C ARG A 83 11.79 10.81 4.72
N GLN A 84 12.85 10.37 5.40
CA GLN A 84 13.30 8.99 5.35
C GLN A 84 12.45 8.06 6.25
N LEU A 85 11.96 8.59 7.36
CA LEU A 85 11.15 7.84 8.32
C LEU A 85 9.70 7.67 7.83
N ASN A 86 9.10 8.77 7.37
CA ASN A 86 7.72 8.79 6.91
C ASN A 86 7.63 8.43 5.44
N ARG A 87 6.76 7.49 5.11
CA ARG A 87 6.77 6.82 3.80
C ARG A 87 6.01 7.57 2.71
N HIS A 88 5.44 8.74 3.00
CA HIS A 88 4.65 9.53 2.05
C HIS A 88 5.44 10.61 1.30
N HIS A 89 6.72 10.85 1.61
CA HIS A 89 7.55 11.87 0.95
C HIS A 89 8.12 11.43 -0.41
N LEU A 90 7.28 10.83 -1.27
CA LEU A 90 7.70 10.16 -2.50
C LEU A 90 8.12 11.10 -3.65
N GLY A 91 8.06 12.41 -3.43
CA GLY A 91 8.59 13.43 -4.34
C GLY A 91 10.08 13.74 -4.13
N GLN A 92 10.72 13.11 -3.14
CA GLN A 92 12.12 13.32 -2.79
C GLN A 92 12.88 11.99 -2.90
N ASP A 93 14.04 11.96 -3.55
CA ASP A 93 14.78 10.71 -3.82
C ASP A 93 15.12 9.92 -2.55
N ASP A 94 15.49 10.62 -1.47
CA ASP A 94 15.77 10.03 -0.15
C ASP A 94 14.50 9.70 0.65
N GLY A 95 13.34 10.14 0.21
CA GLY A 95 12.04 9.84 0.81
C GLY A 95 11.34 8.61 0.23
N ILE A 96 11.96 7.90 -0.73
CA ILE A 96 11.35 6.72 -1.38
C ILE A 96 11.98 5.43 -0.82
N PRO A 97 11.27 4.67 0.04
CA PRO A 97 11.76 3.40 0.58
C PRO A 97 12.00 2.37 -0.52
N GLU A 98 13.01 1.50 -0.40
CA GLU A 98 13.29 0.44 -1.39
C GLU A 98 12.04 -0.43 -1.67
N ASP A 99 11.28 -0.72 -0.62
CA ASP A 99 10.03 -1.48 -0.64
C ASP A 99 8.76 -0.62 -0.78
N VAL A 100 8.87 0.60 -1.29
CA VAL A 100 7.72 1.49 -1.57
C VAL A 100 6.59 0.72 -2.23
N ASN A 101 5.37 0.89 -1.75
CA ASN A 101 4.18 0.17 -2.21
C ASN A 101 2.98 1.13 -2.36
N LEU A 102 1.85 0.61 -2.83
CA LEU A 102 0.67 1.45 -3.13
C LEU A 102 0.02 2.04 -1.88
N ILE A 103 0.27 1.49 -0.69
CA ILE A 103 -0.21 2.08 0.57
C ILE A 103 0.52 3.40 0.83
N ASP A 104 1.82 3.46 0.58
CA ASP A 104 2.63 4.68 0.69
C ASP A 104 2.14 5.78 -0.27
N VAL A 105 1.73 5.37 -1.48
CA VAL A 105 1.13 6.30 -2.47
C VAL A 105 -0.22 6.83 -1.99
N LEU A 106 -1.05 5.99 -1.35
CA LEU A 106 -2.32 6.44 -0.77
C LEU A 106 -2.10 7.40 0.41
N ASP A 107 -1.09 7.14 1.24
CA ASP A 107 -0.70 8.05 2.34
C ASP A 107 -0.24 9.41 1.79
N MET A 108 0.63 9.44 0.77
CA MET A 108 1.02 10.69 0.08
C MET A 108 -0.17 11.45 -0.50
N ILE A 109 -1.11 10.76 -1.14
CA ILE A 109 -2.32 11.40 -1.69
C ILE A 109 -3.13 12.03 -0.55
N ALA A 110 -3.34 11.28 0.54
CA ALA A 110 -4.09 11.76 1.69
C ALA A 110 -3.41 12.99 2.32
N ASP A 111 -2.11 12.90 2.62
CA ASP A 111 -1.32 14.00 3.19
C ASP A 111 -1.40 15.26 2.33
N CYS A 112 -1.04 15.16 1.05
CA CYS A 112 -0.98 16.30 0.16
C CYS A 112 -2.36 16.96 -0.02
N VAL A 113 -3.43 16.18 -0.11
CA VAL A 113 -4.79 16.71 -0.22
C VAL A 113 -5.23 17.39 1.09
N MET A 114 -5.04 16.74 2.24
CA MET A 114 -5.43 17.31 3.53
C MET A 114 -4.63 18.58 3.85
N ALA A 115 -3.31 18.56 3.60
CA ALA A 115 -2.44 19.71 3.80
C ALA A 115 -2.75 20.85 2.83
N GLY A 116 -2.92 20.56 1.54
CA GLY A 116 -3.23 21.58 0.52
C GLY A 116 -4.57 22.25 0.78
N MET A 117 -5.62 21.45 0.96
CA MET A 117 -6.96 21.96 1.28
C MET A 117 -6.98 22.72 2.60
N GLY A 118 -6.26 22.24 3.63
CA GLY A 118 -6.21 22.90 4.94
C GLY A 118 -5.42 24.22 4.95
N ARG A 119 -4.38 24.36 4.13
CA ARG A 119 -3.51 25.55 4.09
C ARG A 119 -4.01 26.63 3.14
N SER A 120 -4.46 26.24 1.94
CA SER A 120 -4.81 27.18 0.87
C SER A 120 -6.16 26.93 0.21
N GLY A 121 -6.86 25.84 0.54
CA GLY A 121 -8.11 25.45 -0.14
C GLY A 121 -7.90 24.90 -1.54
N ASP A 122 -6.66 24.55 -1.90
CA ASP A 122 -6.27 24.03 -3.21
C ASP A 122 -5.13 23.01 -3.07
N VAL A 123 -5.03 22.08 -4.01
CA VAL A 123 -4.04 20.99 -4.01
C VAL A 123 -3.12 21.20 -5.22
N ARG A 124 -1.83 21.44 -4.95
CA ARG A 124 -0.82 21.51 -6.01
C ARG A 124 -0.73 20.17 -6.74
N PRO A 125 -0.34 20.13 -8.02
CA PRO A 125 -0.13 18.87 -8.73
C PRO A 125 0.78 17.92 -7.94
N LEU A 126 0.30 16.71 -7.69
CA LEU A 126 1.11 15.66 -7.09
C LEU A 126 1.99 15.05 -8.19
N GLU A 127 3.30 15.16 -8.01
CA GLU A 127 4.29 14.58 -8.91
C GLU A 127 5.06 13.48 -8.19
N LEU A 128 5.11 12.29 -8.80
CA LEU A 128 5.94 11.19 -8.36
C LEU A 128 7.21 11.15 -9.20
N MET A 129 8.32 10.75 -8.58
CA MET A 129 9.54 10.47 -9.34
C MET A 129 9.30 9.38 -10.40
N PRO A 130 9.88 9.49 -11.61
CA PRO A 130 9.66 8.52 -12.68
C PRO A 130 9.87 7.07 -12.24
N GLY A 131 8.93 6.19 -12.59
CA GLY A 131 8.98 4.76 -12.24
C GLY A 131 8.54 4.41 -10.81
N THR A 132 8.32 5.38 -9.93
CA THR A 132 7.90 5.13 -8.53
C THR A 132 6.57 4.38 -8.46
N LEU A 133 5.56 4.78 -9.24
CA LEU A 133 4.26 4.11 -9.26
C LEU A 133 4.35 2.66 -9.77
N GLU A 134 5.19 2.39 -10.77
CA GLU A 134 5.41 1.04 -11.28
C GLU A 134 6.12 0.17 -10.24
N ARG A 135 7.12 0.72 -9.53
CA ARG A 135 7.80 0.04 -8.43
C ARG A 135 6.83 -0.25 -7.29
N ALA A 136 6.01 0.72 -6.91
CA ALA A 136 4.98 0.58 -5.89
C ALA A 136 3.98 -0.54 -6.23
N LEU A 137 3.52 -0.61 -7.48
CA LEU A 137 2.65 -1.69 -7.95
C LEU A 137 3.33 -3.07 -7.81
N LYS A 138 4.57 -3.21 -8.32
CA LYS A 138 5.33 -4.47 -8.25
C LYS A 138 5.55 -4.92 -6.81
N ASN A 139 5.96 -4.01 -5.94
CA ASN A 139 6.19 -4.30 -4.52
C ASN A 139 4.89 -4.66 -3.80
N THR A 140 3.76 -4.04 -4.14
CA THR A 140 2.44 -4.39 -3.57
C THR A 140 2.02 -5.81 -3.96
N VAL A 141 2.32 -6.24 -5.19
CA VAL A 141 2.09 -7.63 -5.61
C VAL A 141 2.94 -8.60 -4.78
N GLU A 142 4.23 -8.30 -4.57
CA GLU A 142 5.09 -9.15 -3.74
C GLU A 142 4.68 -9.15 -2.27
N LEU A 143 4.23 -8.00 -1.74
CA LEU A 143 3.65 -7.89 -0.40
C LEU A 143 2.44 -8.82 -0.25
N MET A 144 1.49 -8.77 -1.19
CA MET A 144 0.30 -9.63 -1.19
C MET A 144 0.68 -11.11 -1.31
N LYS A 145 1.60 -11.46 -2.22
CA LYS A 145 2.06 -12.85 -2.39
C LYS A 145 2.65 -13.41 -1.10
N ARG A 146 3.42 -12.62 -0.36
CA ARG A 146 4.00 -13.03 0.94
C ARG A 146 2.93 -13.33 2.00
N GLN A 147 1.73 -12.80 1.86
CA GLN A 147 0.63 -13.10 2.77
C GLN A 147 -0.16 -14.35 2.40
N VAL A 148 0.01 -14.90 1.19
CA VAL A 148 -0.82 -16.00 0.68
C VAL A 148 -0.11 -17.34 0.82
N VAL A 149 -0.82 -18.34 1.34
CA VAL A 149 -0.40 -19.75 1.34
C VAL A 149 -1.43 -20.58 0.58
N VAL A 150 -0.98 -21.36 -0.39
CA VAL A 150 -1.85 -22.30 -1.10
C VAL A 150 -1.87 -23.62 -0.33
N VAL A 151 -3.02 -23.96 0.26
CA VAL A 151 -3.23 -25.23 0.96
C VAL A 151 -3.80 -26.27 0.01
N SER A 152 -3.26 -27.50 0.05
CA SER A 152 -3.81 -28.63 -0.68
C SER A 152 -5.11 -29.10 -0.01
N PRO A 153 -6.10 -29.61 -0.77
CA PRO A 153 -7.22 -30.29 -0.16
C PRO A 153 -6.71 -31.51 0.62
N GLU A 154 -7.19 -31.70 1.85
CA GLU A 154 -6.96 -32.94 2.61
C GLU A 154 -7.44 -34.14 1.76
N LYS A 155 -6.62 -35.19 1.72
CA LYS A 155 -6.91 -36.44 0.99
C LYS A 155 -8.02 -37.23 1.64
#